data_AF-A0A5J4NJN4-F1
#
_entry.id   AF-A0A5J4NJN4-F1
#
_cell.length_a   1.000
_cell.length_b   1.000
_cell.length_c   1.000
_cell.angle_alpha   90.00
_cell.angle_beta   90.00
_cell.angle_gamma   90.00
#
_symmetry.space_group_name_H-M   'P 1'
#
loop_
_entity.id
_entity.type
_entity.pdbx_description
1 polymer ?
#
loop_
_entity_poly.entity_id
_entity_poly.type
_entity_poly.pdbx_seq_one_letter_code
_entity_poly.pdbx_strand_id
1 'polypeptide(L)'
;MDVDTHLHIKIFQLDYYLGLPVNDIDSCYSDLRGSYTGKLPIVRVYGTSASGQKICAHIHGYLPYFFVAVAEQNPDFFSTEFLRSFCSGLEKHLRSKCKGFAADDPIVFHADVVRGR
;
A
#
# COMPACT_ATOMS: atom_id res chain seq x y z
N MET A 1 -36.15 -16.85 0.12
CA MET A 1 -35.25 -16.68 -1.03
C MET A 1 -34.00 -16.06 -0.46
N ASP A 2 -32.88 -16.78 -0.48
CA ASP A 2 -31.61 -16.27 0.00
C ASP A 2 -31.14 -15.22 -1.00
N VAL A 3 -31.18 -13.95 -0.61
CA VAL A 3 -30.71 -12.86 -1.46
C VAL A 3 -29.22 -12.79 -1.21
N ASP A 4 -28.43 -13.38 -2.10
CA ASP A 4 -26.99 -13.25 -2.04
C ASP A 4 -26.62 -11.76 -2.12
N THR A 5 -26.12 -11.22 -1.00
CA THR A 5 -25.75 -9.82 -0.87
C THR A 5 -24.31 -9.54 -1.30
N HIS A 6 -23.58 -10.57 -1.77
CA HIS A 6 -22.18 -10.43 -2.14
C HIS A 6 -22.02 -10.11 -3.62
N LEU A 7 -21.04 -9.24 -3.90
CA LEU A 7 -20.62 -8.95 -5.26
C LEU A 7 -19.59 -9.99 -5.70
N HIS A 8 -20.01 -10.90 -6.58
CA HIS A 8 -19.11 -11.85 -7.23
C HIS A 8 -18.55 -11.28 -8.54
N ILE A 9 -17.22 -11.26 -8.67
CA ILE A 9 -16.54 -10.74 -9.85
C ILE A 9 -15.64 -11.84 -10.44
N LYS A 10 -15.91 -12.24 -11.69
CA LYS A 10 -14.98 -13.04 -12.48
C LYS A 10 -13.93 -12.13 -13.09
N ILE A 11 -12.70 -12.18 -12.59
CA ILE A 11 -11.61 -11.29 -12.99
C ILE A 11 -11.03 -11.74 -14.34
N PHE A 12 -10.86 -10.81 -15.27
CA PHE A 12 -10.12 -11.05 -16.52
C PHE A 12 -8.88 -10.17 -16.65
N GLN A 13 -8.85 -8.99 -16.02
CA GLN A 13 -7.68 -8.12 -16.04
C GLN A 13 -7.56 -7.30 -14.76
N LEU A 14 -6.31 -7.08 -14.36
CA LEU A 14 -5.92 -6.20 -13.26
C LEU A 14 -4.93 -5.17 -13.79
N ASP A 15 -5.08 -3.93 -13.35
CA ASP A 15 -4.03 -2.92 -13.44
C ASP A 15 -4.05 -2.03 -12.19
N TYR A 16 -3.16 -1.04 -12.14
CA TYR A 16 -3.13 -0.07 -11.07
C TYR A 16 -2.81 1.33 -11.60
N TYR A 17 -3.22 2.35 -10.83
CA TYR A 17 -2.77 3.72 -11.02
C TYR A 17 -2.53 4.39 -9.67
N LEU A 18 -1.79 5.50 -9.68
CA LEU A 18 -1.63 6.36 -8.51
C LEU A 18 -2.70 7.45 -8.57
N GLY A 19 -3.63 7.45 -7.62
CA GLY A 19 -4.72 8.41 -7.53
C GLY A 19 -4.66 9.26 -6.26
N LEU A 20 -5.46 10.33 -6.22
CA LEU A 20 -5.67 11.08 -4.98
C LEU A 20 -6.45 10.22 -3.98
N PRO A 21 -6.14 10.31 -2.67
CA PRO A 21 -6.93 9.65 -1.63
C PRO A 21 -8.39 10.07 -1.66
N VAL A 22 -9.29 9.13 -1.41
CA VAL A 22 -10.73 9.35 -1.25
C VAL A 22 -11.06 9.39 0.23
N ASN A 23 -11.78 10.44 0.65
CA ASN A 23 -12.23 10.60 2.03
C ASN A 23 -13.02 9.36 2.50
N ASP A 24 -12.91 9.05 3.79
CA ASP A 24 -13.59 7.94 4.48
C ASP A 24 -13.20 6.51 4.04
N ILE A 25 -12.42 6.35 2.97
CA ILE A 25 -11.99 5.04 2.45
C ILE A 25 -10.47 4.87 2.54
N ASP A 26 -9.70 5.94 2.29
CA ASP A 26 -8.24 5.87 2.24
C ASP A 26 -7.58 6.39 3.53
N SER A 27 -6.62 5.62 4.06
CA SER A 27 -5.69 6.10 5.09
C SER A 27 -4.44 6.69 4.41
N CYS A 28 -4.30 8.02 4.47
CA CYS A 28 -3.24 8.75 3.79
C CYS A 28 -2.14 9.27 4.73
N TYR A 29 -2.28 9.09 6.04
CA TYR A 29 -1.26 9.49 7.02
C TYR A 29 -0.25 8.37 7.26
N SER A 30 1.03 8.70 7.16
CA SER A 30 2.13 7.79 7.50
C SER A 30 2.64 8.10 8.90
N ASP A 31 2.39 7.22 9.88
CA ASP A 31 2.93 7.35 11.24
C ASP A 31 4.47 7.29 11.28
N LEU A 32 5.05 6.63 10.28
CA LEU A 32 6.50 6.51 10.11
C LEU A 32 7.14 7.87 9.79
N ARG A 33 6.49 8.68 8.94
CA ARG A 33 7.00 9.98 8.45
C ARG A 33 6.36 11.18 9.13
N GLY A 34 5.21 11.00 9.77
CA GLY A 34 4.40 12.07 10.33
C GLY A 34 3.77 12.98 9.28
N SER A 35 3.57 12.49 8.05
CA SER A 35 3.08 13.28 6.92
C SER A 35 1.99 12.56 6.13
N TYR A 36 1.22 13.34 5.37
CA TYR A 36 0.19 12.83 4.46
C TYR A 36 0.80 12.56 3.08
N THR A 37 0.34 11.50 2.41
CA THR A 37 0.65 11.26 0.99
C THR A 37 -0.38 11.90 0.07
N GLY A 38 0.10 12.55 -0.99
CA GLY A 38 -0.76 13.08 -2.05
C GLY A 38 -1.25 12.01 -3.02
N LYS A 39 -0.67 10.81 -3.02
CA LYS A 39 -1.05 9.71 -3.94
C LYS A 39 -1.05 8.35 -3.26
N LEU A 40 -2.03 7.53 -3.60
CA LEU A 40 -2.13 6.13 -3.17
C LEU A 40 -2.30 5.20 -4.39
N PRO A 41 -1.76 3.97 -4.33
CA PRO A 41 -2.01 2.97 -5.34
C PRO A 41 -3.44 2.45 -5.24
N ILE A 42 -4.16 2.53 -6.36
CA ILE A 42 -5.52 2.00 -6.51
C ILE A 42 -5.45 0.88 -7.53
N VAL A 43 -5.89 -0.31 -7.14
CA VAL A 43 -5.95 -1.47 -8.04
C VAL A 43 -7.30 -1.46 -8.74
N ARG A 44 -7.30 -1.57 -10.08
CA ARG A 44 -8.54 -1.73 -10.84
C ARG A 44 -8.71 -3.18 -11.23
N VAL A 45 -9.88 -3.71 -10.87
CA VAL A 45 -10.31 -5.06 -11.19
C VAL A 45 -11.35 -4.99 -12.29
N TYR A 46 -10.99 -5.50 -13.47
CA TYR A 46 -11.91 -5.63 -14.59
C TYR A 46 -12.44 -7.06 -14.63
N GLY A 47 -13.76 -7.18 -14.58
CA GLY A 47 -14.42 -8.47 -14.48
C GLY A 47 -15.87 -8.46 -14.97
N THR A 48 -16.57 -9.56 -14.72
CA THR A 48 -18.01 -9.65 -14.93
C THR A 48 -18.74 -10.16 -13.69
N SER A 49 -19.97 -9.71 -13.49
CA SER A 49 -20.90 -10.33 -12.54
C SER A 49 -21.24 -11.77 -12.95
N ALA A 50 -21.91 -12.51 -12.07
CA ALA A 50 -22.47 -13.82 -12.40
C ALA A 50 -23.47 -13.78 -13.58
N SER A 51 -24.16 -12.63 -13.78
CA SER A 51 -25.07 -12.38 -14.89
C SER A 51 -24.37 -11.88 -16.17
N GLY A 52 -23.04 -11.75 -16.19
CA GLY A 52 -22.26 -11.33 -17.35
C GLY A 52 -22.14 -9.81 -17.56
N GLN A 53 -22.61 -8.99 -16.61
CA GLN A 53 -22.44 -7.54 -16.67
C GLN A 53 -20.98 -7.16 -16.42
N LYS A 54 -20.41 -6.28 -17.25
CA LYS A 54 -19.03 -5.80 -17.08
C LYS A 54 -18.92 -4.93 -15.82
N ILE A 55 -17.86 -5.15 -15.04
CA ILE A 55 -17.55 -4.43 -13.81
C ILE A 55 -16.12 -3.90 -13.88
N CYS A 56 -15.92 -2.66 -13.41
CA CYS A 56 -14.62 -2.10 -13.06
C CYS A 56 -14.66 -1.70 -11.58
N ALA A 57 -14.03 -2.50 -10.72
CA ALA A 57 -13.96 -2.22 -9.29
C ALA A 57 -12.63 -1.55 -8.93
N HIS A 58 -12.67 -0.53 -8.07
CA HIS A 58 -11.48 0.14 -7.54
C HIS A 58 -11.23 -0.37 -6.12
N ILE A 59 -10.06 -0.96 -5.90
CA ILE A 59 -9.65 -1.49 -4.60
C ILE A 59 -8.66 -0.51 -3.97
N HIS A 60 -9.04 -0.04 -2.79
CA HIS A 60 -8.34 0.95 -1.98
C HIS A 60 -7.65 0.29 -0.77
N GLY A 61 -6.73 0.99 -0.11
CA GLY A 61 -6.07 0.52 1.12
C GLY A 61 -4.98 -0.55 0.93
N TYR A 62 -4.67 -0.96 -0.30
CA TYR A 62 -3.55 -1.86 -0.58
C TYR A 62 -2.27 -1.07 -0.78
N LEU A 63 -1.18 -1.44 -0.10
CA LEU A 63 0.15 -0.88 -0.32
C LEU A 63 1.13 -2.02 -0.67
N PRO A 64 1.96 -1.88 -1.73
CA PRO A 64 2.97 -2.88 -2.04
C PRO A 64 4.04 -2.92 -0.94
N TYR A 65 4.48 -4.12 -0.58
CA TYR A 65 5.48 -4.35 0.47
C TYR A 65 6.52 -5.39 0.02
N PHE A 66 7.63 -5.42 0.74
CA PHE A 66 8.69 -6.42 0.59
C PHE A 66 9.31 -6.70 1.96
N PHE A 67 10.03 -7.81 2.07
CA PHE A 67 10.73 -8.18 3.30
C PHE A 67 12.24 -7.99 3.13
N VAL A 68 12.89 -7.54 4.20
CA VAL A 68 14.35 -7.50 4.31
C VAL A 68 14.74 -8.40 5.47
N ALA A 69 15.63 -9.37 5.21
CA ALA A 69 16.17 -10.21 6.26
C ALA A 69 17.04 -9.36 7.20
N VAL A 70 16.84 -9.53 8.49
CA VAL A 70 17.64 -8.87 9.54
C VAL A 70 18.51 -9.91 10.25
N ALA A 71 19.73 -9.52 10.61
CA ALA A 71 20.68 -10.42 11.26
C ALA A 71 20.29 -10.72 12.72
N GLU A 72 19.63 -9.76 13.37
CA GLU A 72 19.15 -9.89 14.74
C GLU A 72 17.80 -10.63 14.78
N GLN A 73 17.70 -11.64 15.64
CA GLN A 73 16.51 -12.48 15.76
C GLN A 73 15.58 -12.01 16.89
N ASN A 74 16.07 -11.18 17.81
CA ASN A 74 15.28 -10.59 18.87
C ASN A 74 14.50 -9.35 18.35
N PRO A 75 13.15 -9.40 18.28
CA PRO A 75 12.35 -8.26 17.83
C PRO A 75 12.51 -7.02 18.72
N ASP A 76 12.77 -7.22 20.02
CA ASP A 76 12.89 -6.13 20.99
C ASP A 76 14.13 -5.25 20.74
N PHE A 77 15.08 -5.75 19.93
CA PHE A 77 16.22 -4.97 19.47
C PHE A 77 15.80 -3.82 18.54
N PHE A 78 14.73 -4.00 17.77
CA PHE A 78 14.28 -3.05 16.78
C PHE A 78 13.34 -2.02 17.40
N SER A 79 13.92 -0.95 17.95
CA SER A 79 13.15 0.18 18.41
C SER A 79 12.46 0.91 17.23
N THR A 80 11.39 1.64 17.54
CA THR A 80 10.74 2.55 16.58
C THR A 80 11.74 3.55 15.97
N GLU A 81 12.74 3.97 16.73
CA GLU A 81 13.78 4.88 16.27
C GLU A 81 14.70 4.22 15.23
N PHE A 82 15.07 2.96 15.44
CA PHE A 82 15.82 2.19 14.45
C PHE A 82 15.04 2.09 13.12
N LEU A 83 13.76 1.71 13.18
CA LEU A 83 12.91 1.61 11.98
C LEU A 83 12.80 2.94 11.23
N ARG A 84 12.59 4.04 11.96
CA ARG A 84 12.56 5.40 11.38
C ARG A 84 13.88 5.76 10.70
N SER A 85 15.01 5.47 11.35
CA SER A 85 16.34 5.73 10.80
C SER A 85 16.60 4.93 9.52
N PHE A 86 16.33 3.62 9.57
CA PHE A 86 16.45 2.73 8.41
C PHE A 86 15.58 3.21 7.23
N CYS A 87 14.30 3.48 7.48
CA CYS A 87 13.37 3.91 6.44
C CYS A 87 13.73 5.28 5.88
N SER A 88 14.23 6.20 6.71
CA SER A 88 14.74 7.50 6.25
C SER A 88 15.93 7.34 5.30
N GLY A 89 16.87 6.43 5.61
CA GLY A 89 17.98 6.08 4.73
C GLY A 89 17.52 5.47 3.40
N LEU A 90 16.58 4.53 3.45
CA LEU A 90 15.99 3.90 2.27
C LEU A 90 15.27 4.94 1.40
N GLU A 91 14.43 5.78 1.99
CA GLU A 91 13.70 6.82 1.26
C GLU A 91 14.64 7.81 0.59
N LYS A 92 15.70 8.25 1.29
CA LYS A 92 16.73 9.11 0.71
C LYS A 92 17.37 8.47 -0.52
N HIS A 93 17.66 7.17 -0.45
CA HIS A 93 18.21 6.44 -1.59
C HIS A 93 17.20 6.33 -2.74
N LEU A 94 15.95 5.96 -2.45
CA LEU A 94 14.88 5.86 -3.44
C LEU A 94 14.65 7.18 -4.15
N ARG A 95 14.62 8.31 -3.43
CA ARG A 95 14.50 9.66 -4.02
C ARG A 95 15.63 10.00 -4.98
N SER A 96 16.83 9.45 -4.77
CA SER A 96 17.96 9.66 -5.70
C SER A 96 17.82 8.90 -7.02
N LYS A 97 16.96 7.86 -7.06
CA LYS A 97 16.80 6.95 -8.20
C LYS A 97 15.44 7.09 -8.89
N CYS A 98 14.38 7.34 -8.13
CA CYS A 98 13.01 7.43 -8.60
C CYS A 98 12.62 8.89 -8.84
N LYS A 99 11.98 9.15 -9.99
CA LYS A 99 11.37 10.44 -10.32
C LYS A 99 9.84 10.31 -10.23
N GLY A 100 9.14 11.40 -9.94
CA GLY A 100 7.67 11.45 -10.05
C GLY A 100 6.89 11.52 -8.72
N PHE A 101 7.57 11.51 -7.58
CA PHE A 101 7.00 11.83 -6.27
C PHE A 101 7.33 13.27 -5.89
N ALA A 102 6.42 13.97 -5.22
CA ALA A 102 6.73 15.29 -4.68
C ALA A 102 7.81 15.20 -3.58
N ALA A 103 8.44 16.32 -3.26
CA ALA A 103 9.50 16.37 -2.23
C ALA A 103 9.01 15.84 -0.87
N ASP A 104 7.75 16.13 -0.53
CA ASP A 104 7.17 15.81 0.77
C ASP A 104 6.32 14.53 0.76
N ASP A 105 6.04 13.94 -0.41
CA ASP A 105 5.26 12.70 -0.54
C ASP A 105 6.07 11.50 -0.01
N PRO A 106 5.62 10.77 1.02
CA PRO A 106 6.34 9.62 1.55
C PRO A 106 6.40 8.50 0.50
N ILE A 107 7.61 8.04 0.17
CA ILE A 107 7.80 6.87 -0.72
C ILE A 107 7.71 5.58 0.09
N VAL A 108 8.28 5.58 1.30
CA VAL A 108 8.14 4.49 2.27
C VAL A 108 7.00 4.88 3.22
N PHE A 109 5.84 4.27 3.02
CA PHE A 109 4.63 4.64 3.76
C PHE A 109 4.61 4.05 5.17
N HIS A 110 5.05 2.81 5.32
CA HIS A 110 4.99 2.07 6.58
C HIS A 110 6.13 1.05 6.67
N ALA A 111 6.53 0.71 7.89
CA ALA A 111 7.49 -0.34 8.15
C ALA A 111 7.22 -0.96 9.53
N ASP A 112 7.27 -2.28 9.58
CA ASP A 112 7.13 -3.07 10.80
C ASP A 112 8.15 -4.20 10.84
N VAL A 113 8.47 -4.64 12.06
CA VAL A 113 9.21 -5.88 12.27
C VAL A 113 8.21 -7.02 12.37
N VAL A 114 8.41 -8.03 11.52
CA VAL A 114 7.58 -9.22 11.49
C VAL A 114 8.45 -10.46 11.66
N ARG A 115 7.84 -11.54 12.15
CA ARG A 115 8.47 -12.87 12.15
C ARG A 115 8.00 -13.64 10.92
N GLY A 116 8.95 -14.07 10.08
CA GLY A 116 8.69 -15.01 8.99
C GLY A 116 8.53 -16.44 9.53
N ARG A 117 7.77 -17.27 8.81
CA ARG A 117 7.63 -18.70 9.07
C ARG A 117 8.47 -19.52 8.09
#